data_AF-A0A6V7JHY0-F1
#
_entry.id   AF-A0A6V7JHY0-F1
#
_cell.length_a   1.000
_cell.length_b   1.000
_cell.length_c   1.000
_cell.angle_alpha   90.00
_cell.angle_beta   90.00
_cell.angle_gamma   90.00
#
_symmetry.space_group_name_H-M   'P 1'
#
loop_
_entity.id
_entity.type
_entity.pdbx_description
1 polymer ?
#
loop_
_entity_poly.entity_id
_entity_poly.type
_entity_poly.pdbx_seq_one_letter_code
_entity_poly.pdbx_strand_id
1 'polypeptide(L)'
;ILLGIQLKDDPNIDPRLSNGFLYTCVFPFDTTSLYVFVPMWICQFFATYAGMASYSSADSFLVMFALHQCGQLKILRRRLERIVDSDTARNPRAFWRRLGEIVQRHEYLNQLR
;
A
#
# COMPACT_ATOMS: atom_id res chain seq x y z
N ILE A 1 18.74 15.98 -11.87
CA ILE A 1 20.07 16.22 -11.28
C ILE A 1 20.91 17.19 -12.11
N LEU A 2 21.23 16.91 -13.38
CA LEU A 2 22.10 17.78 -14.21
C LEU A 2 21.64 19.24 -14.29
N LEU A 3 20.35 19.48 -14.52
CA LEU A 3 19.76 20.83 -14.49
C LEU A 3 19.91 21.50 -13.11
N GLY A 4 19.80 20.71 -12.04
CA GLY A 4 20.01 21.18 -10.68
C GLY A 4 21.46 21.59 -10.39
N ILE A 5 22.43 20.88 -10.96
CA ILE A 5 23.86 21.24 -10.85
C ILE A 5 24.12 22.56 -11.57
N GLN A 6 23.56 22.77 -12.77
CA GLN A 6 23.70 24.02 -13.52
C GLN A 6 23.10 25.22 -12.76
N LEU A 7 21.95 25.04 -12.12
CA LEU A 7 21.29 26.09 -11.32
C LEU A 7 22.05 26.40 -10.03
N LYS A 8 22.71 25.40 -9.45
CA LYS A 8 23.51 25.53 -8.23
C LYS A 8 24.78 26.39 -8.45
N ASP A 9 25.33 26.41 -9.66
CA ASP A 9 26.60 27.09 -9.96
C ASP A 9 26.47 28.62 -10.14
N ASP A 10 25.29 29.20 -9.88
CA ASP A 10 25.07 30.66 -9.91
C ASP A 10 25.76 31.37 -8.72
N PRO A 11 26.72 32.29 -8.96
CA PRO A 11 27.48 32.97 -7.91
C PRO A 11 26.69 34.04 -7.13
N ASN A 12 25.47 34.39 -7.55
CA ASN A 12 24.65 35.42 -6.91
C ASN A 12 23.68 34.85 -5.84
N ILE A 13 23.79 33.56 -5.54
CA ILE A 13 22.84 32.85 -4.67
C ILE A 13 23.46 32.63 -3.28
N ASP A 14 22.66 32.85 -2.23
CA ASP A 14 23.05 32.54 -0.86
C ASP A 14 23.42 31.05 -0.71
N PRO A 15 24.56 30.70 -0.09
CA PRO A 15 25.04 29.31 0.00
C PRO A 15 24.12 28.39 0.85
N ARG A 16 23.24 29.00 1.65
CA ARG A 16 22.26 28.34 2.51
C ARG A 16 20.96 28.01 1.78
N LEU A 17 20.73 28.60 0.62
CA LEU A 17 19.55 28.37 -0.21
C LEU A 17 19.80 27.13 -1.09
N SER A 18 18.88 26.17 -1.03
CA SER A 18 19.01 24.90 -1.76
C SER A 18 18.68 25.04 -3.25
N ASN A 19 19.42 25.89 -3.96
CA ASN A 19 19.17 26.13 -5.37
C ASN A 19 19.51 24.89 -6.22
N GLY A 20 18.66 24.58 -7.20
CA GLY A 20 18.79 23.38 -8.03
C GLY A 20 18.39 22.05 -7.36
N PHE A 21 17.89 22.07 -6.13
CA PHE A 21 17.34 20.90 -5.44
C PHE A 21 15.97 20.52 -6.03
N LEU A 22 15.45 19.32 -5.70
CA LEU A 22 14.12 18.91 -6.14
C LEU A 22 13.03 19.80 -5.54
N TYR A 23 13.24 20.25 -4.30
CA TYR A 23 12.44 21.28 -3.63
C TYR A 23 13.34 22.37 -3.05
N THR A 24 12.94 23.63 -3.25
CA THR A 24 13.61 24.80 -2.69
C THR A 24 13.33 24.89 -1.19
N CYS A 25 14.39 24.95 -0.40
CA CYS A 25 14.35 25.10 1.05
C CYS A 25 15.62 25.81 1.54
N VAL A 26 15.53 26.45 2.70
CA VAL A 26 16.67 27.13 3.33
C VAL A 26 17.23 26.22 4.41
N PHE A 27 18.51 25.88 4.31
CA PHE A 27 19.20 25.05 5.28
C PHE A 27 20.04 25.89 6.25
N PRO A 28 20.27 25.42 7.48
CA PRO A 28 21.16 26.11 8.42
C PRO A 28 22.65 25.93 8.10
N PHE A 29 22.99 25.19 7.05
CA PHE A 29 24.34 24.85 6.61
C PHE A 29 24.52 25.13 5.11
N ASP A 30 25.78 25.16 4.66
CA ASP A 30 26.11 25.44 3.26
C ASP A 30 25.80 24.25 2.35
N THR A 31 25.03 24.53 1.30
CA THR A 31 24.57 23.55 0.31
C THR A 31 25.30 23.61 -1.02
N THR A 32 26.26 24.53 -1.15
CA THR A 32 27.10 24.73 -2.34
C THR A 32 28.09 23.60 -2.57
N SER A 33 28.39 22.77 -1.57
CA SER A 33 29.26 21.60 -1.76
C SER A 33 28.52 20.50 -2.53
N LEU A 34 29.14 19.97 -3.59
CA LEU A 34 28.56 18.85 -4.36
C LEU A 34 28.34 17.61 -3.47
N TYR A 35 29.21 17.41 -2.48
CA TYR A 35 29.11 16.32 -1.50
C TYR A 35 27.86 16.39 -0.62
N VAL A 36 27.28 17.59 -0.43
CA VAL A 36 26.03 17.79 0.31
C VAL A 36 24.83 17.79 -0.64
N PHE A 37 25.00 18.40 -1.82
CA PHE A 37 23.96 18.52 -2.85
C PHE A 37 23.42 17.15 -3.29
N VAL A 38 24.30 16.24 -3.70
CA VAL A 38 23.89 14.94 -4.26
C VAL A 38 23.09 14.09 -3.28
N PRO A 39 23.55 13.82 -2.04
CA PRO A 39 22.78 13.01 -1.11
C PRO A 39 21.46 13.69 -0.73
N MET A 40 21.44 15.02 -0.54
CA MET A 40 20.20 15.74 -0.23
C MET A 40 19.17 15.65 -1.36
N TRP A 41 19.61 15.78 -2.61
CA TRP A 41 18.74 15.62 -3.77
C TRP A 41 18.13 14.21 -3.82
N ILE A 42 18.96 13.19 -3.57
CA ILE A 42 18.52 11.79 -3.50
C ILE A 42 17.53 11.58 -2.35
N CYS A 43 17.80 12.11 -1.16
CA CYS A 43 16.88 12.05 -0.02
C CYS A 43 15.54 12.72 -0.33
N GLN A 44 15.54 13.90 -0.96
CA GLN A 44 14.31 14.56 -1.39
C GLN A 44 13.52 13.71 -2.39
N PHE A 45 14.20 13.11 -3.37
CA PHE A 45 13.57 12.21 -4.34
C PHE A 45 12.91 11.02 -3.65
N PHE A 46 13.63 10.33 -2.75
CA PHE A 46 13.07 9.20 -2.01
C PHE A 46 11.95 9.60 -1.06
N ALA A 47 12.05 10.74 -0.37
CA ALA A 47 11.00 11.26 0.49
C ALA A 47 9.73 11.56 -0.31
N THR A 48 9.88 12.16 -1.50
CA THR A 48 8.77 12.41 -2.42
C THR A 48 8.11 11.11 -2.85
N TYR A 49 8.92 10.17 -3.31
CA TYR A 49 8.44 8.87 -3.77
C TYR A 49 7.72 8.12 -2.64
N ALA A 50 8.28 8.10 -1.43
CA ALA A 50 7.67 7.50 -0.26
C ALA A 50 6.36 8.20 0.13
N GLY A 51 6.29 9.53 0.06
CA GLY A 51 5.06 10.30 0.30
C GLY A 51 3.97 9.96 -0.72
N MET A 52 4.31 9.97 -2.01
CA MET A 52 3.36 9.60 -3.07
C MET A 52 2.91 8.14 -2.97
N ALA A 53 3.86 7.24 -2.72
CA ALA A 53 3.59 5.81 -2.58
C ALA A 53 2.72 5.54 -1.35
N SER A 54 3.00 6.16 -0.20
CA SER A 54 2.17 5.98 1.01
C SER A 54 0.73 6.48 0.80
N TYR A 55 0.56 7.62 0.14
CA TYR A 55 -0.77 8.13 -0.21
C TYR A 55 -1.54 7.17 -1.15
N SER A 56 -0.94 6.80 -2.29
CA SER A 56 -1.59 5.96 -3.30
C SER A 56 -1.74 4.50 -2.87
N SER A 57 -0.80 3.97 -2.09
CA SER A 57 -0.82 2.58 -1.62
C SER A 57 -1.91 2.33 -0.60
N ALA A 58 -2.22 3.30 0.27
CA ALA A 58 -3.33 3.17 1.22
C ALA A 58 -4.66 3.00 0.47
N ASP A 59 -4.95 3.89 -0.49
CA ASP A 59 -6.17 3.82 -1.29
C ASP A 59 -6.25 2.52 -2.12
N SER A 60 -5.16 2.17 -2.80
CA SER A 60 -5.07 0.96 -3.62
C SER A 60 -5.21 -0.32 -2.78
N PHE A 61 -4.61 -0.34 -1.59
CA PHE A 61 -4.69 -1.48 -0.67
C PHE A 61 -6.11 -1.66 -0.14
N LEU A 62 -6.79 -0.57 0.24
CA LEU A 62 -8.18 -0.62 0.68
C LEU A 62 -9.11 -1.13 -0.42
N VAL A 63 -8.96 -0.62 -1.65
CA VAL A 63 -9.75 -1.10 -2.80
C VAL A 63 -9.46 -2.57 -3.11
N MET A 64 -8.19 -2.97 -3.15
CA MET A 64 -7.82 -4.36 -3.38
C MET A 64 -8.34 -5.29 -2.28
N PHE A 65 -8.21 -4.88 -1.01
CA PHE A 65 -8.72 -5.63 0.13
C PHE A 65 -10.24 -5.78 0.05
N ALA A 66 -10.97 -4.70 -0.23
CA ALA A 66 -12.42 -4.74 -0.41
C ALA A 66 -12.83 -5.67 -1.56
N LEU A 67 -12.22 -5.52 -2.74
CA LEU A 67 -12.48 -6.40 -3.89
C LEU A 67 -12.15 -7.86 -3.58
N HIS A 68 -11.05 -8.12 -2.87
CA HIS A 68 -10.66 -9.47 -2.47
C HIS A 68 -11.67 -10.08 -1.50
N GLN A 69 -12.05 -9.36 -0.44
CA GLN A 69 -13.05 -9.82 0.53
C GLN A 69 -14.41 -10.04 -0.13
N CYS A 70 -14.87 -9.11 -1.00
CA CYS A 70 -16.08 -9.30 -1.79
C CYS A 70 -15.99 -10.54 -2.71
N GLY A 71 -14.83 -10.80 -3.30
CA GLY A 71 -14.55 -12.00 -4.08
C GLY A 71 -14.65 -13.28 -3.24
N GLN A 72 -14.00 -13.31 -2.09
CA GLN A 72 -14.05 -14.44 -1.15
C GLN A 72 -15.49 -14.69 -0.66
N LEU A 73 -16.22 -13.63 -0.30
CA LEU A 73 -17.63 -13.73 0.11
C LEU A 73 -18.52 -14.24 -1.02
N LYS A 74 -18.31 -13.80 -2.26
CA LYS A 74 -19.06 -14.30 -3.42
C LYS A 74 -18.80 -15.78 -3.66
N ILE A 75 -17.55 -16.23 -3.51
CA ILE A 75 -17.20 -17.65 -3.61
C ILE A 75 -17.84 -18.45 -2.46
N LEU A 76 -17.78 -17.94 -1.23
CA LEU A 76 -18.40 -18.55 -0.07
C LEU A 76 -19.92 -18.68 -0.26
N ARG A 77 -20.57 -17.62 -0.73
CA ARG A 77 -22.00 -17.61 -1.06
C ARG A 77 -22.34 -18.68 -2.10
N ARG A 78 -21.59 -18.76 -3.20
CA ARG A 78 -21.81 -19.80 -4.23
C ARG A 78 -21.60 -21.22 -3.68
N ARG A 79 -20.63 -21.41 -2.79
CA ARG A 79 -20.42 -22.70 -2.11
C ARG A 79 -21.60 -23.03 -1.21
N LEU A 80 -22.12 -22.05 -0.47
CA LEU A 80 -23.29 -22.22 0.39
C LEU A 80 -24.56 -22.50 -0.44
N GLU A 81 -24.79 -21.76 -1.52
CA GLU A 81 -25.89 -22.01 -2.47
C GLU A 81 -25.79 -23.41 -3.09
N ARG A 82 -24.59 -23.88 -3.44
CA ARG A 82 -24.37 -25.25 -3.93
C ARG A 82 -24.61 -26.32 -2.84
N ILE A 83 -24.39 -25.98 -1.56
CA ILE A 83 -24.75 -26.86 -0.44
C ILE A 83 -26.27 -26.89 -0.23
N VAL A 84 -26.96 -25.78 -0.49
CA VAL A 84 -28.42 -25.68 -0.57
C VAL A 84 -28.91 -26.16 -1.95
N ASP A 85 -28.60 -27.41 -2.28
CA ASP A 85 -29.20 -28.05 -3.45
C ASP A 85 -30.68 -28.41 -3.15
N SER A 86 -31.50 -28.65 -4.18
CA SER A 86 -32.94 -28.94 -4.03
C SER A 86 -33.23 -30.14 -3.12
N ASP A 87 -32.29 -31.07 -2.99
CA ASP A 87 -32.36 -32.22 -2.08
C ASP A 87 -32.16 -31.83 -0.59
N THR A 88 -31.38 -30.78 -0.34
CA THR A 88 -31.09 -30.25 1.00
C THR A 88 -32.18 -29.27 1.46
N ALA A 89 -32.80 -28.54 0.52
CA ALA A 89 -34.01 -27.75 0.78
C ALA A 89 -35.17 -28.63 1.31
N ARG A 90 -35.20 -29.90 0.90
CA ARG A 90 -36.17 -30.90 1.36
C ARG A 90 -35.80 -31.52 2.72
N ASN A 91 -34.52 -31.47 3.12
CA ASN A 91 -34.04 -32.04 4.37
C ASN A 91 -33.07 -31.09 5.13
N PRO A 92 -33.59 -30.19 5.98
CA PRO A 92 -32.77 -29.20 6.69
C PRO A 92 -31.70 -29.81 7.60
N ARG A 93 -31.82 -31.07 8.06
CA ARG A 93 -30.77 -31.74 8.84
C ARG A 93 -29.50 -31.99 8.03
N ALA A 94 -29.62 -32.28 6.73
CA ALA A 94 -28.48 -32.51 5.86
C ALA A 94 -27.70 -31.20 5.61
N PHE A 95 -28.40 -30.06 5.56
CA PHE A 95 -27.81 -28.73 5.47
C PHE A 95 -26.96 -28.42 6.70
N TRP A 96 -27.56 -28.51 7.89
CA TRP A 96 -26.87 -28.19 9.16
C TRP A 96 -25.67 -29.09 9.41
N ARG A 97 -25.70 -30.36 8.97
CA ARG A 97 -24.54 -31.26 9.07
C ARG A 97 -23.35 -30.77 8.22
N ARG A 98 -23.58 -30.43 6.95
CA ARG A 98 -22.51 -29.93 6.05
C ARG A 98 -21.98 -28.57 6.46
N LEU A 99 -22.86 -27.68 6.94
CA LEU A 99 -22.46 -26.39 7.49
C LEU A 99 -21.61 -26.58 8.76
N GLY A 100 -22.03 -27.48 9.65
CA GLY A 100 -21.30 -27.84 10.86
C GLY A 100 -19.89 -28.38 10.58
N GLU A 101 -19.72 -29.23 9.57
CA GLU A 101 -18.40 -29.74 9.14
C GLU A 101 -17.46 -28.60 8.68
N ILE A 102 -18.00 -27.59 7.98
CA ILE A 102 -17.23 -26.42 7.54
C ILE A 102 -16.84 -25.53 8.73
N VAL A 103 -17.77 -25.29 9.66
CA VAL A 103 -17.53 -24.48 10.86
C VAL A 103 -16.52 -25.16 11.77
N GLN A 104 -16.65 -26.46 12.03
CA GLN A 104 -15.69 -27.22 12.86
C GLN A 104 -14.29 -27.18 12.28
N ARG A 105 -14.17 -27.29 10.95
CA ARG A 105 -12.86 -27.21 10.29
C ARG A 105 -12.26 -25.82 10.36
N HIS A 106 -13.09 -24.78 10.23
CA HIS A 106 -12.65 -23.39 10.39
C HIS A 106 -12.23 -23.09 11.83
N GLU A 107 -12.94 -23.62 12.82
CA GLU A 107 -12.63 -23.49 14.24
C GLU A 107 -11.34 -24.22 14.62
N TYR A 108 -11.15 -25.44 14.14
CA TYR A 108 -9.89 -26.19 14.31
C TYR A 108 -8.68 -25.44 13.72
N LEU A 109 -8.82 -24.88 12.51
CA LEU A 109 -7.75 -24.09 11.89
C LEU A 109 -7.50 -22.76 12.61
N ASN A 110 -8.52 -22.17 13.23
CA ASN A 110 -8.39 -20.95 14.01
C ASN A 110 -7.74 -21.18 15.38
N GLN A 111 -7.84 -22.40 15.94
CA GLN A 111 -7.16 -22.80 17.18
C GLN A 111 -5.66 -23.15 16.98
N LEU A 112 -5.22 -23.35 15.73
CA LEU A 112 -3.83 -23.64 15.37
C LEU A 112 -2.99 -22.41 15.01
N ARG A 113 -3.60 -21.23 14.96
CA ARG A 113 -2.96 -19.94 14.71
C ARG A 113 -2.85 -19.16 16.01
#